data_AF-A0A815W2K5-F1
#
_entry.id   AF-A0A815W2K5-F1
#
_cell.length_a   1.000
_cell.length_b   1.000
_cell.length_c   1.000
_cell.angle_alpha   90.00
_cell.angle_beta   90.00
_cell.angle_gamma   90.00
#
_symmetry.space_group_name_H-M   'P 1'
#
loop_
_entity.id
_entity.type
_entity.pdbx_description
1 polymer ?
#
loop_
_entity_poly.entity_id
_entity_poly.type
_entity_poly.pdbx_seq_one_letter_code
_entity_poly.pdbx_strand_id
1 'polypeptide(L)'
;VRPLRGSAIDIHPNAHWEQNGVTVAGGNGDGTGTNQLKNPYGLFVDDEQIIYVADQANHRIVEWKRGATNGQVVAGGNGVGSEAHQLAYPLDVIVDKETDSLIICD
;
A
#
# COMPACT_ATOMS: atom_id res chain seq x y z
N VAL A 1 -44.68 -15.45 -1.16
CA VAL A 1 -43.65 -15.02 -0.18
C VAL A 1 -42.37 -14.74 -0.96
N ARG A 2 -41.94 -13.48 -1.08
CA ARG A 2 -40.67 -13.13 -1.75
C ARG A 2 -39.54 -13.25 -0.73
N PRO A 3 -38.40 -13.89 -1.03
CA PRO A 3 -37.23 -13.74 -0.18
C PRO A 3 -36.59 -12.38 -0.46
N LEU A 4 -36.29 -11.66 0.62
CA LEU A 4 -35.53 -10.42 0.62
C LEU A 4 -34.10 -10.74 0.16
N ARG A 5 -33.67 -10.17 -0.98
CA ARG A 5 -32.24 -10.13 -1.32
C ARG A 5 -31.58 -9.19 -0.32
N GLY A 6 -30.68 -9.75 0.50
CA GLY A 6 -29.74 -8.95 1.27
C GLY A 6 -29.04 -7.97 0.33
N SER A 7 -28.97 -6.72 0.77
CA SER A 7 -28.31 -5.61 0.09
C SER A 7 -26.89 -6.01 -0.30
N ALA A 8 -26.69 -6.28 -1.59
CA ALA A 8 -25.38 -6.33 -2.18
C ALA A 8 -24.72 -4.98 -1.93
N ILE A 9 -23.51 -5.00 -1.39
CA ILE A 9 -22.58 -3.89 -1.47
C ILE A 9 -22.50 -3.49 -2.95
N ASP A 10 -22.59 -2.21 -3.26
CA ASP A 10 -22.70 -1.72 -4.65
C ASP A 10 -21.32 -1.86 -5.33
N ILE A 11 -20.99 -3.08 -5.75
CA ILE A 11 -19.82 -3.34 -6.60
C ILE A 11 -20.10 -2.70 -7.96
N HIS A 12 -19.22 -1.78 -8.37
CA HIS A 12 -19.31 -1.05 -9.64
C HIS A 12 -19.82 -1.98 -10.76
N PRO A 13 -20.95 -1.67 -11.42
CA PRO A 13 -21.67 -2.62 -12.28
C PRO A 13 -20.91 -3.06 -13.54
N ASN A 14 -19.71 -2.53 -13.76
CA ASN A 14 -18.82 -2.83 -14.89
C ASN A 14 -17.43 -3.34 -14.44
N ALA A 15 -17.27 -3.78 -13.18
CA ALA A 15 -16.03 -4.36 -12.71
C ALA A 15 -15.79 -5.74 -13.36
N HIS A 16 -15.03 -5.75 -14.45
CA HIS A 16 -14.48 -6.97 -15.04
C HIS A 16 -13.10 -7.22 -14.43
N TRP A 17 -13.03 -8.07 -13.42
CA TRP A 17 -11.74 -8.55 -12.92
C TRP A 17 -11.17 -9.53 -13.94
N GLU A 18 -10.07 -9.16 -14.61
CA GLU A 18 -9.32 -10.11 -15.42
C GLU A 18 -8.72 -11.18 -14.50
N GLN A 19 -8.65 -12.43 -14.96
CA GLN A 19 -8.05 -13.52 -14.17
C GLN A 19 -6.55 -13.27 -13.90
N ASN A 20 -5.91 -12.40 -14.68
CA ASN A 20 -4.52 -12.00 -14.53
C ASN A 20 -4.43 -10.67 -13.77
N GLY A 21 -3.71 -10.68 -12.65
CA GLY A 21 -3.33 -9.45 -11.95
C GLY A 21 -2.17 -8.74 -12.65
N VAL A 22 -2.03 -7.44 -12.40
CA VAL A 22 -0.89 -6.63 -12.83
C VAL A 22 -0.08 -6.24 -11.60
N THR A 23 1.23 -6.47 -11.64
CA THR A 23 2.13 -5.97 -10.61
C THR A 23 2.31 -4.46 -10.77
N VAL A 24 1.93 -3.71 -9.74
CA VAL A 24 1.99 -2.23 -9.72
C VAL A 24 3.02 -1.68 -8.75
N ALA A 25 3.51 -2.51 -7.82
CA ALA A 25 4.58 -2.20 -6.89
C ALA A 25 5.43 -3.45 -6.65
N GLY A 26 6.76 -3.27 -6.61
CA GLY A 26 7.70 -4.38 -6.48
C GLY A 26 7.85 -5.21 -7.77
N GLY A 27 7.75 -6.54 -7.64
CA GLY A 27 7.81 -7.47 -8.78
C GLY A 27 9.22 -7.92 -9.21
N ASN A 28 10.26 -7.44 -8.56
CA ASN A 28 11.67 -7.73 -8.90
C ASN A 28 12.36 -8.59 -7.84
N GLY A 29 11.60 -9.49 -7.22
CA GLY A 29 12.05 -10.33 -6.11
C GLY A 29 12.04 -9.61 -4.75
N ASP A 30 12.27 -10.41 -3.72
CA ASP A 30 12.42 -9.94 -2.34
C ASP A 30 13.73 -9.15 -2.19
N GLY A 31 13.67 -7.96 -1.56
CA GLY A 31 14.87 -7.16 -1.34
C GLY A 31 14.62 -5.72 -0.92
N THR A 32 15.70 -4.96 -0.81
CA THR A 32 15.70 -3.57 -0.32
C THR A 32 15.78 -2.53 -1.44
N GLY A 33 15.94 -2.96 -2.70
CA GLY A 33 15.99 -2.08 -3.85
C GLY A 33 14.74 -1.22 -4.01
N THR A 34 14.84 -0.14 -4.77
CA THR A 34 13.73 0.80 -5.03
C THR A 34 12.60 0.15 -5.82
N ASN A 35 12.87 -0.91 -6.57
CA ASN A 35 11.91 -1.70 -7.32
C ASN A 35 11.56 -3.05 -6.65
N GLN A 36 11.95 -3.22 -5.38
CA GLN A 36 11.75 -4.42 -4.58
C GLN A 36 10.96 -4.10 -3.31
N LEU A 37 10.30 -5.12 -2.78
CA LEU A 37 9.61 -5.09 -1.49
C LEU A 37 10.03 -6.34 -0.71
N LYS A 38 9.90 -6.30 0.61
CA LYS A 38 10.23 -7.39 1.52
C LYS A 38 9.09 -7.60 2.50
N ASN A 39 8.34 -8.70 2.30
CA ASN A 39 7.19 -9.07 3.13
C ASN A 39 6.16 -7.92 3.31
N PRO A 40 5.65 -7.28 2.23
CA PRO A 40 4.72 -6.17 2.38
C PRO A 40 3.36 -6.61 2.96
N TYR A 41 2.73 -5.75 3.77
CA TYR A 41 1.43 -6.03 4.44
C TYR A 41 0.31 -5.13 3.91
N GLY A 42 0.08 -4.01 4.59
CA GLY A 42 -0.97 -3.06 4.27
C GLY A 42 -0.59 -2.14 3.12
N LEU A 43 -1.61 -1.63 2.45
CA LEU A 43 -1.47 -0.61 1.43
C LEU A 43 -2.67 0.33 1.45
N PHE A 44 -2.44 1.55 0.96
CA PHE A 44 -3.48 2.53 0.68
C PHE A 44 -3.34 3.04 -0.75
N VAL A 45 -4.46 3.29 -1.40
CA VAL A 45 -4.50 3.93 -2.73
C VAL A 45 -5.31 5.21 -2.60
N ASP A 46 -4.72 6.34 -2.98
CA ASP A 46 -5.42 7.62 -2.97
C ASP A 46 -6.21 7.88 -4.27
N ASP A 47 -6.86 9.04 -4.37
CA ASP A 47 -7.68 9.39 -5.55
C ASP A 47 -6.83 9.72 -6.78
N GLU A 48 -5.55 10.04 -6.57
CA GLU A 48 -4.54 10.26 -7.62
C GLU A 48 -3.92 8.94 -8.10
N GLN A 49 -4.34 7.82 -7.50
CA GLN A 49 -3.84 6.46 -7.76
C GLN A 49 -2.36 6.29 -7.40
N ILE A 50 -1.92 7.04 -6.41
CA ILE A 50 -0.67 6.80 -5.71
C ILE A 50 -0.91 5.69 -4.70
N ILE A 51 -0.01 4.71 -4.70
CA ILE A 51 -0.07 3.52 -3.86
C ILE A 51 0.99 3.66 -2.77
N TYR A 52 0.57 3.65 -1.52
CA TYR A 52 1.45 3.60 -0.36
C TYR A 52 1.48 2.17 0.15
N VAL A 53 2.67 1.60 0.32
CA VAL A 53 2.84 0.20 0.77
C VAL A 53 3.66 0.16 2.04
N ALA A 54 3.16 -0.57 3.04
CA ALA A 54 3.92 -0.96 4.21
C ALA A 54 4.90 -2.08 3.83
N ASP A 55 6.14 -1.70 3.56
CA ASP A 55 7.24 -2.62 3.23
C ASP A 55 7.89 -3.14 4.53
N GLN A 56 7.12 -3.99 5.20
CA GLN A 56 7.23 -4.31 6.63
C GLN A 56 8.63 -4.77 7.05
N ALA A 57 9.22 -5.74 6.34
CA ALA A 57 10.52 -6.28 6.71
C ALA A 57 11.71 -5.40 6.24
N ASN A 58 11.43 -4.35 5.49
CA ASN A 58 12.36 -3.27 5.20
C ASN A 58 12.16 -2.04 6.10
N HIS A 59 11.19 -2.08 7.03
CA HIS A 59 10.95 -1.02 8.01
C HIS A 59 10.72 0.35 7.36
N ARG A 60 9.91 0.39 6.31
CA ARG A 60 9.67 1.59 5.51
C ARG A 60 8.27 1.61 4.92
N ILE A 61 7.77 2.82 4.63
CA ILE A 61 6.63 3.03 3.75
C ILE A 61 7.15 3.50 2.40
N VAL A 62 6.65 2.88 1.33
CA VAL A 62 7.06 3.18 -0.04
C VAL A 62 5.87 3.69 -0.84
N GLU A 63 6.04 4.85 -1.47
CA GLU A 63 5.11 5.42 -2.44
C GLU A 63 5.40 4.88 -3.85
N TRP A 64 4.35 4.48 -4.57
CA TRP A 64 4.38 4.08 -5.97
C TRP A 64 3.31 4.84 -6.77
N LYS A 65 3.77 5.70 -7.67
CA LYS A 65 2.89 6.37 -8.65
C LYS A 65 2.43 5.36 -9.69
N ARG A 66 1.23 5.55 -10.24
CA ARG A 66 0.71 4.69 -11.32
C ARG A 66 1.70 4.61 -12.49
N GLY A 67 2.12 3.38 -12.81
CA GLY A 67 3.05 3.10 -13.91
C GLY A 67 4.54 3.32 -13.57
N ALA A 68 4.87 3.69 -12.33
CA ALA A 68 6.26 3.74 -11.88
C ALA A 68 6.89 2.33 -11.90
N THR A 69 8.20 2.27 -12.13
CA THR A 69 9.00 1.04 -12.04
C THR A 69 9.81 0.96 -10.75
N ASN A 70 9.82 2.06 -9.98
CA ASN A 70 10.54 2.21 -8.73
C ASN A 70 9.65 2.98 -7.75
N GLY A 71 9.65 2.54 -6.49
CA GLY A 71 9.05 3.26 -5.39
C GLY A 71 9.98 4.30 -4.80
N GLN A 72 9.39 5.22 -4.04
CA GLN A 72 10.08 6.23 -3.26
C GLN A 72 9.82 6.00 -1.78
N VAL A 73 10.86 6.00 -0.94
CA VAL A 73 10.67 5.88 0.51
C VAL A 73 10.15 7.21 1.05
N VAL A 74 8.99 7.17 1.70
CA VAL A 74 8.31 8.37 2.23
C VAL A 74 8.27 8.40 3.77
N ALA A 75 8.48 7.24 4.41
CA ALA A 75 8.68 7.13 5.86
C ALA A 75 9.55 5.92 6.20
N GLY A 76 10.27 5.99 7.32
CA GLY A 76 11.19 4.92 7.75
C GLY A 76 12.40 4.73 6.84
N GLY A 77 12.88 3.49 6.71
CA GLY A 77 14.03 3.12 5.88
C GLY A 77 15.40 3.33 6.53
N ASN A 78 15.44 3.81 7.78
CA ASN A 78 16.68 4.06 8.54
C ASN A 78 16.85 3.05 9.70
N GLY A 79 16.41 1.82 9.47
CA GLY A 79 16.43 0.74 10.44
C GLY A 79 15.29 0.78 11.46
N VAL A 80 15.29 -0.22 12.34
CA VAL A 80 14.30 -0.40 13.40
C VAL A 80 14.56 0.56 14.54
N GLY A 81 13.50 1.22 15.03
CA GLY A 81 13.55 2.01 16.26
C GLY A 81 12.40 3.01 16.37
N SER A 82 12.50 3.88 17.37
CA SER A 82 11.45 4.84 17.74
C SER A 82 11.80 6.29 17.39
N GLU A 83 12.90 6.52 16.68
CA GLU A 83 13.25 7.85 16.17
C GLU A 83 12.30 8.27 15.05
N ALA A 84 12.12 9.56 14.84
CA ALA A 84 11.16 10.09 13.86
C ALA A 84 11.38 9.61 12.42
N HIS A 85 12.58 9.13 12.08
CA HIS A 85 12.94 8.60 10.76
C HIS A 85 13.04 7.06 10.72
N GLN A 86 12.66 6.37 11.79
CA GLN A 86 12.67 4.91 11.92
C GLN A 86 11.24 4.36 11.99
N LEU A 87 11.08 3.10 11.62
CA LEU A 87 9.85 2.32 11.80
C LEU A 87 10.24 0.93 12.28
N ALA A 88 9.32 0.23 12.94
CA ALA A 88 9.53 -1.07 13.54
C ALA A 88 8.45 -2.08 13.10
N TYR A 89 8.57 -2.55 11.87
CA TYR A 89 7.68 -3.55 11.24
C TYR A 89 6.28 -2.98 10.96
N PRO A 90 6.20 -1.88 10.18
CA PRO A 90 4.92 -1.25 9.89
C PRO A 90 3.99 -2.25 9.20
N LEU A 91 2.77 -2.34 9.71
CA LEU A 91 1.76 -3.28 9.23
C LEU A 91 0.82 -2.63 8.22
N ASP A 92 0.43 -1.38 8.47
CA ASP A 92 -0.55 -0.70 7.64
C ASP A 92 -0.26 0.79 7.53
N VAL A 93 -0.81 1.41 6.48
CA VAL A 93 -0.69 2.83 6.21
C VAL A 93 -2.00 3.34 5.65
N ILE A 94 -2.46 4.50 6.11
CA ILE A 94 -3.55 5.27 5.51
C ILE A 94 -3.11 6.72 5.31
N VAL A 95 -3.73 7.39 4.34
CA VAL A 95 -3.54 8.84 4.12
C VAL A 95 -4.72 9.59 4.73
N ASP A 96 -4.42 10.52 5.64
CA ASP A 96 -5.36 11.56 6.03
C ASP A 96 -5.24 12.74 5.05
N LYS A 97 -6.26 12.86 4.19
CA LYS A 97 -6.33 13.90 3.16
C LYS A 97 -6.64 15.30 3.70
N GLU A 98 -7.20 15.41 4.91
CA GLU A 98 -7.49 16.72 5.50
C GLU A 98 -6.19 17.39 5.98
N THR A 99 -5.24 16.57 6.47
CA THR A 99 -3.98 17.04 7.04
C THR A 99 -2.75 16.74 6.18
N ASP A 100 -2.94 16.12 5.01
CA ASP A 100 -1.87 15.68 4.10
C ASP A 100 -0.81 14.83 4.82
N SER A 101 -1.27 13.88 5.63
CA SER A 101 -0.42 13.09 6.54
C SER A 101 -0.59 11.59 6.35
N LEU A 102 0.50 10.84 6.55
CA LEU A 102 0.46 9.38 6.65
C LEU A 102 0.20 8.96 8.10
N ILE A 103 -0.78 8.09 8.31
CA ILE A 103 -1.00 7.40 9.58
C ILE A 103 -0.52 5.96 9.39
N ILE A 104 0.50 5.58 10.15
CA ILE A 104 1.19 4.29 10.02
C ILE A 104 0.90 3.47 11.28
N CYS A 105 0.48 2.22 11.11
CA CYS A 105 0.38 1.27 12.19
C CYS A 105 1.72 0.55 12.31
N ASP A 106 2.55 1.02 13.23
CA ASP A 106 3.91 0.55 13.51
C ASP A 106 3.98 -0.24 14.83
#